data_AF-A0A923SP91-F1
#
_entry.id   AF-A0A923SP91-F1
#
_cell.length_a   1.000
_cell.length_b   1.000
_cell.length_c   1.000
_cell.angle_alpha   90.00
_cell.angle_beta   90.00
_cell.angle_gamma   90.00
#
_symmetry.space_group_name_H-M   'P 1'
#
loop_
_entity.id
_entity.type
_entity.pdbx_description
1 polymer ?
#
loop_
_entity_poly.entity_id
_entity_poly.type
_entity_poly.pdbx_seq_one_letter_code
_entity_poly.pdbx_strand_id
1 'polypeptide(L)' 'MNVLWNFIESFGVGVFAYGLSAVWIEFGNYPPTMSTPGIAWWLNGVALLFWLITFVVLSIYEIKKAH' A
#
# COMPACT_ATOMS: atom_id res chain seq x y z
N MET A 1 3.85 8.20 -19.08
CA MET A 1 3.57 8.74 -17.74
C MET A 1 4.77 8.40 -16.89
N ASN A 2 5.80 9.27 -16.85
CA ASN A 2 7.16 8.89 -16.43
C ASN A 2 7.22 8.04 -15.14
N VAL A 3 8.21 7.16 -15.02
CA VAL A 3 8.45 6.24 -13.88
C VAL A 3 8.35 6.94 -12.52
N LEU A 4 8.82 8.19 -12.42
CA LEU A 4 8.71 9.01 -11.21
C LEU A 4 7.25 9.27 -10.81
N TRP A 5 6.36 9.48 -11.77
CA TRP A 5 4.93 9.65 -11.52
C TRP A 5 4.28 8.35 -11.05
N ASN A 6 4.59 7.22 -11.69
CA ASN A 6 4.12 5.91 -11.26
C ASN A 6 4.57 5.59 -9.82
N PHE A 7 5.77 6.03 -9.43
CA PHE A 7 6.28 5.90 -8.06
C PHE A 7 5.44 6.70 -7.05
N ILE A 8 5.11 7.95 -7.36
CA ILE A 8 4.28 8.81 -6.48
C ILE A 8 2.84 8.26 -6.39
N GLU A 9 2.25 7.88 -7.52
CA GLU A 9 0.88 7.36 -7.56
C GLU A 9 0.77 6.04 -6.77
N SER A 10 1.71 5.13 -6.99
CA SER A 10 1.75 3.87 -6.23
C SER A 10 2.05 4.06 -4.75
N PHE A 11 2.85 5.06 -4.38
CA PHE A 11 3.07 5.41 -2.97
C PHE A 11 1.76 5.88 -2.31
N GLY A 12 0.96 6.68 -3.02
CA GLY A 12 -0.38 7.07 -2.58
C GLY A 12 -1.29 5.87 -2.31
N VAL A 13 -1.24 4.83 -3.17
CA VAL A 13 -1.98 3.58 -2.94
C VAL A 13 -1.48 2.83 -1.70
N GLY A 14 -0.17 2.78 -1.47
CA GLY A 14 0.41 2.19 -0.25
C GLY A 14 -0.08 2.90 1.03
N VAL A 15 -0.04 4.23 1.05
CA VAL A 15 -0.55 5.04 2.17
C VAL A 15 -2.04 4.83 2.40
N PHE A 16 -2.82 4.77 1.31
CA PHE A 16 -4.26 4.51 1.41
C PHE A 16 -4.57 3.11 1.96
N ALA A 17 -3.83 2.08 1.51
CA ALA A 17 -3.94 0.72 2.02
C ALA A 17 -3.57 0.62 3.51
N TYR A 18 -2.54 1.35 3.95
CA TYR A 18 -2.20 1.48 5.37
C TYR A 18 -3.38 2.02 6.16
N GLY A 19 -3.95 3.16 5.73
CA GLY A 19 -5.05 3.83 6.41
C GLY A 19 -6.29 2.93 6.52
N LEU A 20 -6.67 2.28 5.42
CA LEU A 20 -7.80 1.34 5.43
C LEU A 20 -7.55 0.14 6.34
N SER A 21 -6.34 -0.41 6.35
CA SER A 21 -5.97 -1.53 7.23
C SER A 21 -6.01 -1.12 8.70
N ALA A 22 -5.48 0.06 9.03
CA ALA A 22 -5.51 0.61 10.38
C ALA A 22 -6.96 0.86 10.87
N VAL A 23 -7.80 1.45 10.00
CA VAL A 23 -9.23 1.64 10.30
C VAL A 23 -9.92 0.29 10.49
N TRP A 24 -9.68 -0.68 9.60
CA TRP A 24 -10.27 -2.01 9.71
C TRP A 24 -9.89 -2.72 11.02
N ILE A 25 -8.64 -2.60 11.44
CA ILE A 25 -8.13 -3.13 12.72
C ILE A 25 -8.85 -2.48 13.91
N GLU A 26 -9.01 -1.15 13.91
CA GLU A 26 -9.69 -0.43 14.99
C GLU A 26 -11.22 -0.65 15.03
N PHE A 27 -11.83 -1.07 13.92
CA PHE A 27 -13.25 -1.44 13.89
C PHE A 27 -13.52 -2.83 14.52
N GLY A 28 -12.48 -3.62 14.81
CA GLY A 28 -12.60 -4.92 15.46
C GLY A 28 -12.64 -4.84 16.99
N ASN A 29 -13.41 -5.74 17.62
CA ASN A 29 -13.47 -5.87 19.09
C ASN A 29 -12.53 -6.96 19.65
N TYR A 30 -11.68 -7.56 18.81
CA TYR A 30 -10.77 -8.63 19.20
C TYR A 30 -9.35 -8.28 18.72
N PRO A 31 -8.29 -8.63 19.47
CA PRO A 31 -6.92 -8.47 19.01
C PRO A 31 -6.72 -9.13 17.63
N PRO A 32 -5.88 -8.56 16.75
CA PRO A 32 -5.00 -7.41 17.00
C PRO A 32 -5.72 -6.05 16.94
N THR A 33 -5.33 -5.12 17.83
CA THR A 33 -5.70 -3.68 17.86
C THR A 33 -4.46 -2.81 17.58
N MET A 34 -4.59 -1.48 17.43
CA MET A 34 -3.44 -0.59 17.22
C MET A 34 -2.42 -0.56 18.37
N SER A 35 -2.81 -1.03 19.57
CA SER A 35 -1.90 -1.18 20.72
C SER A 35 -1.13 -2.51 20.72
N THR A 36 -1.44 -3.43 19.81
CA THR A 36 -0.82 -4.77 19.80
C THR A 36 0.65 -4.67 19.39
N PRO A 37 1.60 -5.17 20.20
CA PRO A 37 3.00 -5.21 19.81
C PRO A 37 3.17 -5.96 18.48
N GLY A 38 3.83 -5.33 17.52
CA GLY A 38 4.01 -5.91 16.18
C GLY A 38 3.04 -5.39 15.11
N ILE A 39 1.93 -4.75 15.48
CA ILE A 39 0.92 -4.30 14.50
C ILE A 39 1.46 -3.23 13.54
N ALA A 40 2.38 -2.38 14.00
CA ALA A 40 3.04 -1.39 13.16
C ALA A 40 3.84 -2.05 12.02
N TRP A 41 4.51 -3.19 12.29
CA TRP A 41 5.23 -3.94 11.26
C TRP A 41 4.27 -4.56 10.24
N TRP A 42 3.12 -5.05 10.71
CA TRP A 42 2.07 -5.56 9.83
C TRP A 42 1.51 -4.48 8.91
N LEU A 43 1.14 -3.31 9.47
CA LEU A 43 0.63 -2.18 8.70
C LEU A 43 1.64 -1.66 7.68
N ASN A 44 2.92 -1.56 8.08
CA ASN A 44 4.01 -1.22 7.14
C ASN A 44 4.16 -2.27 6.04
N GLY A 45 4.01 -3.55 6.37
CA GLY A 45 4.01 -4.66 5.41
C GLY A 45 2.87 -4.55 4.39
N VAL A 46 1.65 -4.24 4.84
CA VAL A 46 0.50 -3.99 3.96
C VAL A 46 0.78 -2.80 3.04
N ALA A 47 1.23 -1.68 3.59
CA ALA A 47 1.56 -0.49 2.79
C ALA A 47 2.61 -0.78 1.72
N LEU A 48 3.69 -1.46 2.10
CA LEU A 48 4.78 -1.82 1.19
C LEU A 48 4.31 -2.79 0.10
N LEU A 49 3.51 -3.80 0.45
CA LEU A 49 2.99 -4.78 -0.49
C LEU A 49 2.15 -4.11 -1.57
N PHE A 50 1.16 -3.30 -1.17
CA PHE A 50 0.29 -2.61 -2.11
C PHE A 50 1.06 -1.57 -2.94
N TRP A 51 1.99 -0.84 -2.31
CA TRP A 51 2.85 0.09 -3.04
C TRP A 51 3.65 -0.61 -4.16
N LEU A 52 4.38 -1.68 -3.83
CA LEU A 52 5.23 -2.37 -4.79
C LEU A 52 4.41 -3.01 -5.92
N ILE A 53 3.29 -3.65 -5.61
CA ILE A 53 2.42 -4.27 -6.62
C ILE A 53 1.89 -3.18 -7.57
N THR A 54 1.35 -2.08 -7.04
CA THR A 54 0.83 -1.00 -7.88
C THR A 54 1.94 -0.37 -8.72
N PHE A 55 3.12 -0.16 -8.16
CA PHE A 55 4.27 0.39 -8.90
C PHE A 55 4.65 -0.49 -10.10
N VAL A 56 4.74 -1.81 -9.88
CA VAL A 56 5.05 -2.78 -10.96
C VAL A 56 3.96 -2.77 -12.02
N VAL A 57 2.68 -2.78 -11.62
CA VAL A 57 1.55 -2.77 -12.56
C VAL A 57 1.55 -1.50 -13.42
N LEU A 58 1.70 -0.33 -12.81
CA LEU A 58 1.76 0.95 -13.54
C LEU A 58 2.95 1.00 -14.50
N SER A 59 4.11 0.51 -14.07
CA SER A 59 5.32 0.47 -14.90
C SER A 59 5.15 -0.48 -16.10
N ILE A 60 4.56 -1.67 -15.92
CA ILE A 60 4.25 -2.59 -17.02
C ILE A 60 3.23 -1.98 -17.98
N TYR A 61 2.20 -1.32 -17.45
CA TYR A 61 1.19 -0.66 -18.27
C TYR A 61 1.78 0.46 -19.12
N GLU A 62 2.69 1.26 -18.57
CA GLU A 62 3.38 2.30 -19.32
C GLU A 62 4.24 1.72 -20.45
N ILE A 63 5.03 0.67 -20.18
CA ILE A 63 5.84 -0.01 -21.20
C ILE A 63 4.95 -0.52 -22.34
N LYS A 64 3.84 -1.19 -22.01
CA LYS A 64 2.89 -1.69 -23.01
C LYS A 64 2.24 -0.59 -23.85
N LYS A 65 2.06 0.61 -23.31
CA LYS A 65 1.47 1.74 -24.03
C LYS A 65 2.47 2.40 -25.01
N ALA A 66 3.77 2.23 -24.77
CA ALA A 66 4.83 2.82 -25.59
C ALA A 66 5.21 1.98 -26.81
N HIS A 67 4.81 0.70 -26.86
CA HIS A 67 5.03 -0.25 -27.95
C HIS A 67 3.73 -0.57 -28.69
#